data_AF-A0A0B0SDA9-F1
#
_entry.id   AF-A0A0B0SDA9-F1
#
_cell.length_a   1.000
_cell.length_b   1.000
_cell.length_c   1.000
_cell.angle_alpha   90.00
_cell.angle_beta   90.00
_cell.angle_gamma   90.00
#
_symmetry.space_group_name_H-M   'P 1'
#
loop_
_entity.id
_entity.type
_entity.pdbx_description
1 polymer ?
#
loop_
_entity_poly.entity_id
_entity_poly.type
_entity_poly.pdbx_seq_one_letter_code
_entity_poly.pdbx_strand_id
1 'polypeptide(L)'
;MLESTTSPVEELKRKIATRQAVVGVVGLGYVGLPFAVEKAKVGFKVIGVEQNPRRAGRISNKEKRQDVNLDLFPRMWEVYA
;
A
#
# COMPACT_ATOMS: atom_id res chain seq x y z
N MET A 1 21.96 -29.47 15.78
CA MET A 1 21.10 -28.97 14.69
C MET A 1 21.38 -27.49 14.56
N LEU A 2 22.10 -27.05 13.53
CA LEU A 2 22.43 -25.63 13.35
C LEU A 2 21.20 -24.92 12.78
N GLU A 3 20.62 -23.98 13.51
CA GLU A 3 19.56 -23.11 12.99
C GLU A 3 20.12 -22.32 11.80
N SER A 4 19.55 -22.54 10.62
CA SER A 4 19.91 -21.83 9.41
C SER A 4 19.29 -20.43 9.47
N THR A 5 20.05 -19.44 9.95
CA THR A 5 19.57 -18.06 10.02
C THR A 5 19.37 -17.54 8.59
N THR A 6 18.12 -17.35 8.17
CA THR A 6 17.81 -16.76 6.86
C THR A 6 18.29 -15.31 6.85
N SER A 7 19.01 -14.90 5.80
CA SER A 7 19.49 -13.52 5.70
C SER A 7 18.31 -12.53 5.55
N PRO A 8 18.46 -11.27 5.99
CA PRO A 8 17.41 -10.26 5.82
C PRO A 8 16.94 -10.10 4.36
N VAL A 9 17.85 -10.28 3.39
CA VAL A 9 17.55 -10.21 1.96
C VAL A 9 16.66 -11.37 1.53
N GLU A 10 16.97 -12.59 1.96
CA GLU A 10 16.16 -13.78 1.63
C GLU A 10 14.79 -13.74 2.30
N GLU A 11 14.71 -13.20 3.52
CA GLU A 11 13.43 -12.94 4.16
C GLU A 11 12.59 -11.90 3.42
N LEU A 12 13.19 -10.80 2.98
CA LEU A 12 12.49 -9.79 2.19
C LEU A 12 12.00 -10.34 0.85
N LYS A 13 12.84 -11.10 0.13
CA LYS A 13 12.45 -11.78 -1.12
C LYS A 13 11.26 -12.70 -0.89
N ARG A 14 11.30 -13.52 0.17
CA ARG A 14 10.18 -14.39 0.54
C ARG A 14 8.91 -13.60 0.81
N LYS A 15 8.99 -12.51 1.58
CA LYS A 15 7.84 -11.64 1.89
C LYS A 15 7.25 -10.99 0.64
N ILE A 16 8.08 -10.56 -0.32
CA ILE A 16 7.60 -10.02 -1.60
C ILE A 16 6.90 -11.11 -2.42
N ALA A 17 7.54 -12.28 -2.58
CA ALA A 17 7.00 -13.39 -3.38
C ALA A 17 5.66 -13.92 -2.82
N THR A 18 5.53 -13.94 -1.50
CA THR A 18 4.33 -14.41 -0.78
C THR A 18 3.30 -13.30 -0.51
N ARG A 19 3.53 -12.07 -0.97
CA ARG A 19 2.68 -10.88 -0.72
C ARG A 19 2.53 -10.51 0.77
N GLN A 20 3.40 -11.01 1.62
CA GLN A 20 3.46 -10.68 3.06
C GLN A 20 4.25 -9.39 3.33
N ALA A 21 4.99 -8.87 2.34
CA ALA A 21 5.62 -7.56 2.45
C ALA A 21 4.57 -6.46 2.56
N VAL A 22 4.86 -5.42 3.34
CA VAL A 22 4.04 -4.21 3.42
C VAL A 22 4.63 -3.17 2.48
N VAL A 23 3.80 -2.59 1.61
CA VAL A 23 4.20 -1.54 0.68
C VAL A 23 3.84 -0.18 1.26
N GLY A 24 4.83 0.66 1.53
CA GLY A 24 4.61 2.06 1.88
C GLY A 24 4.63 2.95 0.63
N VAL A 25 3.65 3.83 0.48
CA VAL A 25 3.58 4.83 -0.60
C VAL A 25 3.49 6.22 0.00
N VAL A 26 4.54 7.04 -0.21
CA VAL A 26 4.60 8.42 0.27
C VAL A 26 4.22 9.36 -0.86
N GLY A 27 3.17 10.15 -0.63
CA GLY A 27 2.51 11.01 -1.61
C GLY A 27 1.41 10.27 -2.38
N LEU A 28 0.15 10.70 -2.21
CA LEU A 28 -1.02 10.09 -2.86
C LEU A 28 -1.65 11.05 -3.89
N GLY A 29 -0.77 11.64 -4.68
CA GLY A 29 -1.13 12.40 -5.87
C GLY A 29 -1.38 11.50 -7.09
N TYR A 30 -1.24 12.08 -8.27
CA TYR A 30 -1.54 11.46 -9.56
C TYR A 30 -0.78 10.14 -9.81
N VAL A 31 0.45 10.00 -9.32
CA VAL A 31 1.26 8.77 -9.52
C VAL A 31 1.10 7.80 -8.36
N GLY A 32 1.23 8.31 -7.13
CA GLY A 32 1.27 7.47 -5.94
C GLY A 32 -0.05 6.78 -5.64
N LEU A 33 -1.18 7.45 -5.87
CA LEU A 33 -2.49 6.85 -5.61
C LEU A 33 -2.81 5.68 -6.57
N PRO A 34 -2.68 5.81 -7.91
CA PRO A 34 -2.79 4.67 -8.80
C PRO A 34 -1.80 3.54 -8.46
N PHE A 35 -0.55 3.86 -8.13
CA PHE A 35 0.43 2.85 -7.74
C PHE A 35 0.02 2.09 -6.47
N ALA A 36 -0.43 2.80 -5.42
CA ALA A 36 -0.93 2.20 -4.19
C ALA A 36 -2.12 1.27 -4.48
N VAL A 37 -3.05 1.71 -5.34
CA VAL A 37 -4.21 0.91 -5.77
C VAL A 37 -3.77 -0.35 -6.50
N GLU A 38 -2.83 -0.27 -7.44
CA GLU A 38 -2.34 -1.45 -8.17
C GLU A 38 -1.64 -2.46 -7.26
N LYS A 39 -0.89 -2.02 -6.24
CA LYS A 39 -0.26 -2.94 -5.28
C LYS A 39 -1.28 -3.60 -4.35
N ALA A 40 -2.31 -2.86 -3.94
CA ALA A 40 -3.42 -3.43 -3.18
C ALA A 40 -4.20 -4.46 -4.01
N LYS A 41 -4.49 -4.17 -5.30
CA LYS A 41 -5.16 -5.09 -6.24
C LYS A 41 -4.47 -6.44 -6.37
N VAL A 42 -3.14 -6.45 -6.41
CA VAL A 42 -2.37 -7.70 -6.53
C VAL A 42 -2.12 -8.40 -5.18
N GLY A 43 -2.72 -7.91 -4.09
CA GLY A 43 -2.79 -8.59 -2.80
C GLY A 43 -1.76 -8.16 -1.75
N PHE A 44 -1.04 -7.05 -1.94
CA PHE A 44 -0.19 -6.51 -0.88
C PHE A 44 -0.99 -5.70 0.14
N LYS A 45 -0.54 -5.71 1.41
CA LYS A 45 -0.92 -4.66 2.37
C LYS A 45 -0.21 -3.37 1.97
N VAL A 46 -0.97 -2.30 1.76
CA VAL A 46 -0.44 -0.98 1.37
C VAL A 46 -0.73 0.04 2.47
N ILE A 47 0.28 0.84 2.82
CA ILE A 47 0.17 1.99 3.71
C ILE A 47 0.43 3.24 2.88
N GLY A 48 -0.51 4.18 2.88
CA GLY A 48 -0.37 5.46 2.20
C GLY A 48 0.03 6.55 3.19
N VAL A 49 0.90 7.47 2.77
CA VAL A 49 1.24 8.66 3.56
C VAL A 49 0.99 9.88 2.68
N GLU A 50 0.17 10.82 3.14
CA GLU A 50 -0.18 12.03 2.38
C GLU A 50 -0.19 13.25 3.29
N GLN A 51 0.84 14.09 3.16
CA GLN A 51 1.03 15.30 3.97
C GLN A 51 -0.13 16.31 3.89
N ASN A 52 -0.94 16.28 2.83
CA ASN A 52 -2.08 17.18 2.72
C ASN A 52 -3.29 16.57 3.44
N PRO A 53 -3.71 17.10 4.60
CA PRO A 53 -4.76 16.48 5.41
C PRO A 53 -6.12 16.47 4.70
N ARG A 54 -6.40 17.46 3.84
CA ARG A 54 -7.61 17.43 3.01
C ARG A 54 -7.54 16.29 2.00
N ARG A 55 -6.39 16.13 1.32
CA ARG A 55 -6.25 15.04 0.34
C ARG A 55 -6.31 13.68 1.02
N ALA A 56 -5.63 13.50 2.15
CA ALA A 56 -5.70 12.29 2.96
C ALA A 56 -7.15 11.96 3.33
N GLY A 57 -7.90 12.91 3.90
CA GLY A 57 -9.31 12.72 4.26
C GLY A 57 -10.21 12.34 3.07
N ARG A 58 -10.03 12.99 1.91
CA ARG A 58 -10.79 12.66 0.69
C ARG A 58 -10.53 11.24 0.22
N ILE A 59 -9.28 10.79 0.29
CA ILE A 59 -8.94 9.41 -0.04
C ILE A 59 -9.64 8.53 1.01
N SER A 60 -9.55 8.83 2.32
CA SER A 60 -10.08 8.01 3.45
C SER A 60 -11.55 7.75 3.35
N ASN A 61 -12.27 8.75 2.85
CA ASN A 61 -13.70 8.69 2.64
C ASN A 61 -14.09 8.05 1.30
N LYS A 62 -13.13 7.49 0.56
CA LYS A 62 -13.31 6.89 -0.77
C LYS A 62 -14.02 7.80 -1.76
N GLU A 63 -13.74 9.10 -1.71
CA GLU A 63 -14.36 10.04 -2.65
C GLU A 63 -14.05 9.63 -4.10
N LYS A 64 -15.09 9.66 -4.95
CA LYS A 64 -14.95 9.33 -6.37
C LYS A 64 -13.92 10.23 -7.05
N ARG A 65 -13.04 9.61 -7.83
CA ARG A 65 -12.10 10.31 -8.72
C ARG A 65 -12.13 9.71 -10.11
N GLN A 66 -11.71 10.49 -11.10
CA GLN A 66 -11.64 10.04 -12.50
C GLN A 66 -10.49 9.04 -12.73
N ASP A 67 -9.42 9.13 -11.95
CA ASP A 67 -8.19 8.36 -12.12
C ASP A 67 -8.19 7.02 -11.36
N VAL A 68 -8.99 6.90 -10.29
CA VAL A 68 -9.09 5.67 -9.48
C VAL A 68 -10.49 5.44 -8.94
N ASN A 69 -10.96 4.18 -8.97
CA ASN A 69 -12.19 3.76 -8.31
C ASN A 69 -11.86 3.11 -6.95
N LEU A 70 -12.09 3.86 -5.86
CA LEU A 70 -11.78 3.43 -4.49
C LEU A 70 -12.83 2.47 -3.90
N ASP A 71 -14.02 2.37 -4.51
CA ASP A 71 -15.13 1.52 -4.04
C ASP A 71 -14.90 0.03 -4.35
N LEU A 72 -14.04 -0.30 -5.31
CA LEU A 72 -13.69 -1.67 -5.66
C LEU A 72 -12.86 -2.38 -4.57
N PHE A 73 -12.48 -1.69 -3.50
CA PHE A 73 -11.52 -2.19 -2.51
C PHE A 73 -12.11 -2.15 -1.09
N PRO A 74 -12.60 -3.29 -0.59
CA PRO A 74 -13.38 -3.31 0.63
C PRO A 74 -12.55 -3.08 1.90
N ARG A 75 -11.25 -3.41 1.95
CA ARG A 75 -10.45 -3.32 3.19
C ARG A 75 -8.96 -3.14 2.90
N MET A 76 -8.27 -2.49 3.84
CA MET A 76 -6.81 -2.25 3.93
C MET A 76 -6.30 -1.01 3.23
N TRP A 77 -6.48 0.12 3.89
CA TRP A 77 -5.45 1.15 3.87
C TRP A 77 -5.54 1.94 5.17
N GLU A 78 -4.38 2.25 5.70
CA GLU A 78 -4.22 3.31 6.68
C GLU A 78 -3.55 4.43 5.89
N VAL A 79 -4.24 5.56 5.72
CA VAL A 79 -3.59 6.78 5.23
C VAL A 79 -3.32 7.64 6.43
N TYR A 80 -2.06 7.94 6.61
CA TYR A 80 -1.59 8.88 7.61
C TYR A 80 -1.42 10.25 6.95
N ALA A 81 -1.95 11.27 7.63
CA ALA A 81 -1.81 12.67 7.24
C ALA A 81 -0.57 13.29 7.90
#